data_AF-A0A4Q6AG73-F1
#
_entry.id   AF-A0A4Q6AG73-F1
#
_cell.length_a   1.000
_cell.length_b   1.000
_cell.length_c   1.000
_cell.angle_alpha   90.00
_cell.angle_beta   90.00
_cell.angle_gamma   90.00
#
_symmetry.space_group_name_H-M   'P 1'
#
loop_
_entity.id
_entity.type
_entity.pdbx_description
1 polymer ?
#
loop_
_entity_poly.entity_id
_entity_poly.type
_entity_poly.pdbx_seq_one_letter_code
_entity_poly.pdbx_strand_id
1 'polypeptide(L)'
;MPERSYTYYDFTISLCPHCLKRVDAKIVFEGEMVYMLKSCPEHGFQKVLIATDSVYYKNIRNYNKPSEVPLRFNTKTQHGCPYDCGLCADHEQHSCLTVIE
;
A
#
# COMPACT_ATOMS: atom_id res chain seq x y z
N MET A 1 -12.27 25.54 -15.01
CA MET A 1 -12.14 25.18 -13.58
C MET A 1 -10.66 25.08 -13.27
N PRO A 2 -10.17 25.47 -12.09
CA PRO A 2 -8.76 25.29 -11.74
C PRO A 2 -8.40 23.80 -11.68
N GLU A 3 -7.25 23.43 -12.23
CA GLU A 3 -6.76 22.04 -12.29
C GLU A 3 -5.63 21.81 -11.28
N ARG A 4 -5.47 20.55 -10.84
CA ARG A 4 -4.33 20.13 -10.01
C ARG A 4 -3.14 19.82 -10.90
N SER A 5 -1.93 19.91 -10.34
CA SER A 5 -0.68 19.53 -11.03
C SER A 5 -0.48 18.01 -11.17
N TYR A 6 -1.46 17.18 -10.77
CA TYR A 6 -1.39 15.73 -10.80
C TYR A 6 -2.73 15.11 -11.18
N THR A 7 -2.67 13.89 -11.71
CA THR A 7 -3.84 13.07 -12.02
C THR A 7 -4.09 12.09 -10.87
N TYR A 8 -5.31 12.05 -10.34
CA TYR A 8 -5.72 11.01 -9.40
C TYR A 8 -5.81 9.65 -10.10
N TYR A 9 -5.21 8.61 -9.51
CA TYR A 9 -5.22 7.26 -10.07
C TYR A 9 -6.04 6.28 -9.24
N ASP A 10 -5.77 6.19 -7.93
CA ASP A 10 -6.40 5.18 -7.07
C ASP A 10 -6.48 5.65 -5.61
N PHE A 11 -7.38 5.04 -4.85
CA PHE A 11 -7.49 5.20 -3.41
C PHE A 11 -6.85 4.00 -2.72
N THR A 12 -6.15 4.24 -1.62
CA THR A 12 -5.59 3.17 -0.81
C THR A 12 -5.49 3.60 0.65
N ILE A 13 -5.06 2.67 1.48
CA ILE A 13 -4.81 2.89 2.91
C ILE A 13 -3.30 2.76 3.13
N SER A 14 -2.76 3.57 4.02
CA SER A 14 -1.35 3.53 4.40
C SER A 14 -1.19 3.73 5.92
N LEU A 15 0.05 3.81 6.36
CA LEU A 15 0.43 4.16 7.73
C LEU A 15 1.08 5.54 7.79
N CYS A 16 0.76 6.27 8.87
CA CYS A 16 1.54 7.44 9.26
C CYS A 16 2.94 7.00 9.69
N PRO A 17 4.04 7.57 9.18
CA PRO A 17 5.40 7.19 9.55
C PRO A 17 5.79 7.66 10.96
N HIS A 18 4.95 8.48 11.61
CA HIS A 18 5.21 8.99 12.97
C HIS A 18 4.45 8.21 14.03
N CYS A 19 3.12 8.08 13.89
CA CYS A 19 2.30 7.37 14.89
C CYS A 19 1.86 5.95 14.49
N LEU A 20 2.21 5.49 13.28
CA LEU A 20 1.86 4.16 12.75
C LEU A 20 0.35 3.86 12.72
N LYS A 21 -0.50 4.89 12.89
CA LYS A 21 -1.95 4.77 12.70
C LYS A 21 -2.28 4.66 11.22
N ARG A 22 -3.33 3.89 10.95
CA ARG A 22 -3.93 3.78 9.62
C ARG A 22 -4.43 5.15 9.13
N VAL A 23 -4.11 5.50 7.89
CA VAL A 23 -4.52 6.75 7.24
C VAL A 23 -4.99 6.50 5.81
N ASP A 24 -5.93 7.31 5.36
CA ASP A 24 -6.35 7.33 3.97
C ASP A 24 -5.25 7.93 3.09
N ALA A 25 -5.09 7.34 1.91
CA ALA A 25 -4.09 7.75 0.95
C ALA A 25 -4.65 7.71 -0.47
N LYS A 26 -4.08 8.54 -1.34
CA LYS A 26 -4.35 8.49 -2.78
C LYS A 26 -3.06 8.31 -3.56
N ILE A 27 -3.15 7.51 -4.61
CA ILE A 27 -2.10 7.36 -5.61
C ILE A 27 -2.35 8.37 -6.70
N VAL A 28 -1.33 9.15 -7.03
CA VAL A 28 -1.42 10.20 -8.06
C VAL A 28 -0.22 10.14 -8.99
N PHE A 29 -0.41 10.58 -10.23
CA PHE A 29 0.65 10.74 -11.21
C PHE A 29 0.96 12.21 -11.41
N GLU A 30 2.24 12.55 -11.29
CA GLU A 30 2.76 13.90 -11.50
C GLU A 30 3.97 13.80 -12.43
N GLY A 31 3.73 14.04 -13.71
CA GLY A 31 4.66 13.63 -14.77
C GLY A 31 4.77 12.11 -14.86
N GLU A 32 6.00 11.59 -14.93
CA GLU A 32 6.28 10.14 -14.94
C GLU A 32 6.29 9.53 -13.53
N MET A 33 6.31 10.36 -12.49
CA MET A 33 6.45 9.94 -11.11
C MET A 33 5.10 9.56 -10.51
N VAL A 34 5.12 8.54 -9.65
CA VAL A 34 3.95 8.07 -8.89
C VAL A 34 4.14 8.42 -7.43
N TYR A 35 3.20 9.21 -6.90
CA TYR A 35 3.21 9.63 -5.51
C TYR A 35 2.03 9.04 -4.73
N MET A 36 2.28 8.67 -3.49
CA MET A 36 1.25 8.41 -2.49
C MET A 36 1.09 9.65 -1.62
N LEU A 37 -0.11 10.22 -1.63
CA LEU A 37 -0.46 11.38 -0.81
C LEU A 37 -1.28 10.91 0.40
N LYS A 38 -0.75 11.12 1.60
CA LYS A 38 -1.32 10.65 2.87
C LYS A 38 -1.74 11.85 3.72
N SER A 39 -2.80 11.70 4.50
CA SER A 39 -3.25 12.73 5.44
C SER A 39 -3.45 12.13 6.83
N CYS A 40 -2.57 12.48 7.77
CA CYS A 40 -2.70 12.09 9.17
C CYS A 40 -3.38 13.22 9.96
N PRO A 41 -4.43 12.95 10.76
CA PRO A 41 -5.05 13.97 11.60
C PRO A 41 -4.09 14.62 12.61
N GLU A 42 -3.05 13.91 13.03
CA GLU A 42 -2.07 14.37 14.04
C GLU A 42 -0.80 14.96 13.40
N HIS A 43 -0.32 14.37 12.30
CA HIS A 43 0.98 14.71 11.70
C HIS A 43 0.88 15.39 10.34
N GLY A 44 -0.34 15.68 9.87
CA GLY A 44 -0.60 16.44 8.66
C GLY A 44 -0.39 15.68 7.35
N PHE A 45 -0.16 16.46 6.29
CA PHE A 45 -0.05 15.98 4.90
C PHE A 45 1.34 15.44 4.60
N GLN A 46 1.41 14.35 3.84
CA GLN A 46 2.66 13.73 3.41
C GLN A 46 2.59 13.32 1.94
N LYS A 47 3.65 13.59 1.19
CA LYS A 47 3.84 13.16 -0.20
C LYS A 47 5.03 12.23 -0.27
N VAL A 48 4.82 10.99 -0.70
CA VAL A 48 5.84 9.94 -0.76
C VAL A 48 5.96 9.46 -2.20
N LEU A 49 7.17 9.44 -2.76
CA LEU A 49 7.45 8.83 -4.06
C LEU A 49 7.39 7.31 -3.90
N ILE A 50 6.60 6.63 -4.74
CA ILE A 50 6.46 5.16 -4.68
C ILE A 50 6.86 4.45 -5.98
N ALA A 51 6.94 5.17 -7.10
CA ALA A 51 7.52 4.69 -8.34
C ALA A 51 7.96 5.87 -9.21
N THR A 52 8.92 5.63 -10.10
CA THR A 52 9.48 6.64 -11.02
C THR A 52 8.97 6.50 -12.46
N ASP A 53 8.13 5.49 -12.73
CA ASP A 53 7.55 5.22 -14.04
C ASP A 53 6.06 4.89 -13.90
N SER A 54 5.21 5.86 -14.25
CA SER A 54 3.76 5.75 -14.21
C SER A 54 3.18 4.79 -15.25
N VAL A 55 3.86 4.56 -16.38
CA VAL A 55 3.43 3.63 -17.43
C VAL A 55 3.64 2.21 -16.94
N TYR A 56 4.83 1.92 -16.42
CA TYR A 56 5.12 0.64 -15.79
C TYR A 56 4.20 0.39 -14.58
N TYR A 57 4.00 1.37 -13.70
CA TYR A 57 3.12 1.24 -12.52
C TYR A 57 1.66 0.88 -12.88
N LYS A 58 1.16 1.35 -14.02
CA LYS A 58 -0.15 0.91 -14.53
C LYS A 58 -0.09 -0.53 -15.04
N ASN A 59 0.96 -0.85 -15.78
CA ASN A 59 1.08 -2.12 -16.48
C ASN A 59 1.26 -3.32 -15.54
N ILE A 60 1.93 -3.15 -14.39
CA ILE A 60 2.16 -4.25 -13.43
C ILE A 60 0.86 -4.93 -12.95
N ARG A 61 -0.26 -4.22 -12.92
CA ARG A 61 -1.56 -4.79 -12.51
C ARG A 61 -2.06 -5.89 -13.44
N ASN A 62 -1.56 -5.96 -14.67
CA ASN A 62 -1.93 -6.97 -15.65
C ASN A 62 -1.20 -8.31 -15.44
N TYR A 63 -0.18 -8.36 -14.59
CA TYR A 63 0.70 -9.52 -14.42
C TYR A 63 0.65 -10.11 -13.01
N ASN A 64 -0.43 -9.86 -12.26
CA ASN A 64 -0.63 -10.47 -10.95
C ASN A 64 -0.77 -11.99 -11.07
N LYS A 65 0.01 -12.73 -10.28
CA LYS A 65 -0.15 -14.17 -10.11
C LYS A 65 -1.40 -14.50 -9.27
N PRO A 66 -1.98 -15.70 -9.38
CA PRO A 66 -3.01 -16.17 -8.45
C PRO A 66 -2.58 -16.07 -6.99
N SER A 67 -3.54 -15.76 -6.11
CA SER A 67 -3.35 -15.71 -4.66
C SER A 67 -2.89 -17.08 -4.13
N GLU A 68 -1.90 -17.06 -3.23
CA GLU A 68 -1.41 -18.25 -2.54
C GLU A 68 -1.85 -18.21 -1.08
N VAL A 69 -2.15 -19.38 -0.50
CA VAL A 69 -2.52 -19.51 0.91
C VAL A 69 -1.61 -20.52 1.61
N PRO A 70 -1.21 -20.27 2.86
CA PRO A 70 -0.43 -21.24 3.62
C PRO A 70 -1.29 -22.45 4.01
N LEU A 71 -0.64 -23.59 4.27
CA LEU A 71 -1.33 -24.76 4.84
C LEU A 71 -1.95 -24.46 6.20
N ARG A 72 -1.38 -23.51 6.93
CA ARG A 72 -1.85 -23.05 8.24
C ARG A 72 -1.60 -21.56 8.41
N PHE A 73 -2.65 -20.83 8.77
CA PHE A 73 -2.54 -19.46 9.24
C PHE A 73 -2.00 -19.42 10.68
N ASN A 74 -1.05 -18.53 10.94
CA ASN A 74 -0.46 -18.35 12.27
C ASN A 74 -0.98 -17.12 13.01
N THR A 75 -1.73 -16.23 12.32
CA THR A 75 -2.27 -15.01 12.92
C THR A 75 -3.79 -15.00 12.80
N LYS A 76 -4.50 -14.85 13.94
CA LYS A 76 -5.95 -14.63 13.94
C LYS A 76 -6.25 -13.16 13.67
N THR A 77 -7.19 -12.88 12.78
CA THR A 77 -7.67 -11.53 12.51
C THR A 77 -8.72 -11.12 13.54
N GLN A 78 -8.51 -9.99 14.25
CA GLN A 78 -9.43 -9.40 15.23
C GLN A 78 -9.70 -7.91 14.95
N HIS A 79 -8.66 -7.14 14.64
CA HIS A 79 -8.63 -5.71 14.34
C HIS A 79 -8.40 -5.39 12.85
N GLY A 80 -8.06 -6.38 12.04
CA GLY A 80 -7.84 -6.27 10.60
C GLY A 80 -6.45 -5.76 10.20
N CYS A 81 -6.22 -5.62 8.90
CA CYS A 81 -4.99 -5.06 8.36
C CYS A 81 -4.85 -3.56 8.73
N PRO A 82 -3.69 -3.09 9.23
CA PRO A 82 -2.42 -3.81 9.40
C PRO A 82 -2.17 -4.34 10.83
N TYR A 83 -3.12 -4.18 11.75
CA TYR A 83 -2.92 -4.47 13.18
C TYR A 83 -2.78 -5.97 13.48
N ASP A 84 -3.37 -6.83 12.66
CA ASP A 84 -3.17 -8.29 12.73
C ASP A 84 -2.41 -8.84 11.51
N CYS A 85 -1.64 -7.98 10.83
CA CYS A 85 -0.87 -8.41 9.66
C CYS A 85 0.20 -9.45 10.07
N GLY A 86 0.33 -10.50 9.26
CA GLY A 86 1.16 -11.68 9.51
C GLY A 86 0.80 -12.76 8.49
N LEU A 87 0.84 -14.04 8.89
CA LEU A 87 0.20 -15.13 8.13
C LEU A 87 -1.29 -15.23 8.51
N CYS A 88 -2.03 -14.15 8.29
CA CYS A 88 -3.47 -14.06 8.55
C CYS A 88 -4.29 -14.49 7.31
N ALA A 89 -5.61 -14.56 7.44
CA ALA A 89 -6.50 -14.99 6.36
C ALA A 89 -6.47 -14.07 5.12
N ASP A 90 -6.08 -12.80 5.31
CA ASP A 90 -5.93 -11.82 4.21
C ASP A 90 -4.52 -11.88 3.56
N HIS A 91 -3.63 -12.78 4.02
CA HIS A 91 -2.29 -12.95 3.47
C HIS A 91 -2.32 -13.82 2.19
N GLU A 92 -2.47 -13.16 1.04
CA GLU A 92 -2.60 -13.82 -0.27
C GLU A 92 -1.29 -13.88 -1.09
N GLN A 93 -0.18 -13.45 -0.50
CA GLN A 93 1.14 -13.49 -1.12
C GLN A 93 1.92 -14.74 -0.71
N HIS A 94 2.95 -15.07 -1.49
CA HIS A 94 3.83 -16.19 -1.17
C HIS A 94 4.50 -15.97 0.20
N SER A 95 4.36 -16.94 1.09
CA SER A 95 4.94 -16.86 2.43
C SER A 95 6.44 -17.15 2.39
N CYS A 96 7.26 -16.12 2.22
CA CYS A 96 8.70 -16.22 2.42
C CYS A 96 9.02 -16.20 3.92
N LEU A 97 9.73 -17.22 4.43
CA LEU A 97 10.32 -17.18 5.76
C LEU A 97 11.73 -16.62 5.67
N THR A 98 12.02 -15.58 6.44
CA THR A 98 13.40 -15.10 6.60
C THR A 98 14.16 -16.11 7.46
N VAL A 99 15.24 -16.66 6.92
CA VAL A 99 16.23 -17.40 7.72
C VAL A 99 17.11 -16.37 8.42
N ILE A 100 17.26 -16.50 9.73
CA ILE A 100 18.23 -15.72 10.53
C ILE A 100 19.31 -16.71 10.94
N GLU A 101 20.54 -16.47 10.50
CA GLU A 101 21.75 -17.23 10.85
C GLU A 101 22.67 -16.40 11.77
#